data_AF-A0AAW1LWW2-F1
#
_entry.id   AF-A0AAW1LWW2-F1
#
_cell.length_a   1.000
_cell.length_b   1.000
_cell.length_c   1.000
_cell.angle_alpha   90.00
_cell.angle_beta   90.00
_cell.angle_gamma   90.00
#
_symmetry.space_group_name_H-M   'P 1'
#
loop_
_entity.id
_entity.type
_entity.pdbx_description
1 polymer ?
#
loop_
_entity_poly.entity_id
_entity_poly.type
_entity_poly.pdbx_seq_one_letter_code
_entity_poly.pdbx_strand_id
1 'polypeptide(L)'
;MYGIEEAPSGNRTERSSNDKEVAKKILTHLTVDCGFTTSRLGIFDKSRSRPRPLRLTLEGEQHVHDALRKAKTLGNKDEFKGVRISSDRTPRQTQYFNQVRKELLDRKAAGETDIIIRHTGGVPKIIKLQNNLN
;
A
#
# COMPACT_ATOMS: atom_id res chain seq x y z
N MET A 1 -3.19 3.28 -3.28
CA MET A 1 -2.59 2.49 -4.37
C MET A 1 -1.80 3.41 -5.29
N TYR A 2 -0.69 2.94 -5.82
CA TYR A 2 0.23 3.70 -6.69
C TYR A 2 0.50 2.91 -7.98
N GLY A 3 0.89 3.60 -9.04
CA GLY A 3 1.25 2.96 -10.32
C GLY A 3 0.06 2.46 -11.13
N ILE A 4 -1.15 2.96 -10.84
CA ILE A 4 -2.36 2.65 -11.61
C ILE A 4 -2.53 3.74 -12.66
N GLU A 5 -2.45 3.38 -13.94
CA GLU A 5 -2.62 4.33 -15.04
C GLU A 5 -3.97 5.07 -14.96
N GLU A 6 -3.96 6.34 -15.36
CA GLU A 6 -5.17 7.15 -15.46
C GLU A 6 -5.69 7.11 -16.90
N ALA A 7 -7.01 7.07 -17.06
CA ALA A 7 -7.59 7.19 -18.40
C ALA A 7 -7.21 8.55 -19.01
N PRO A 8 -6.64 8.59 -20.24
CA PRO A 8 -6.06 9.80 -20.83
C PRO A 8 -7.11 10.86 -21.22
N SER A 9 -8.35 10.42 -21.43
CA SER A 9 -9.49 11.23 -21.83
C SER A 9 -10.76 10.74 -21.15
N GLY A 10 -11.81 11.56 -21.18
CA GLY A 10 -13.11 11.26 -20.61
C GLY A 10 -13.56 12.26 -19.54
N ASN A 11 -14.87 12.33 -19.35
CA ASN A 11 -15.45 13.16 -18.28
C ASN A 11 -15.11 12.58 -16.90
N ARG A 12 -15.52 13.26 -15.82
CA ARG A 12 -15.22 12.81 -14.45
C ARG A 12 -15.80 11.42 -14.15
N THR A 13 -17.00 11.15 -14.63
CA THR A 13 -17.74 9.90 -14.36
C THR A 13 -17.09 8.70 -15.02
N GLU A 14 -16.67 8.83 -16.28
CA GLU A 14 -15.96 7.79 -17.03
C GLU A 14 -14.65 7.43 -16.35
N ARG A 15 -13.86 8.43 -15.96
CA ARG A 15 -12.58 8.22 -15.24
C ARG A 15 -12.79 7.52 -13.91
N SER A 16 -13.79 7.93 -13.14
CA SER A 16 -14.14 7.27 -11.88
C SER A 16 -14.61 5.83 -12.07
N SER A 17 -15.31 5.54 -13.16
CA SER A 17 -15.76 4.19 -13.49
C SER A 17 -14.59 3.28 -13.86
N ASN A 18 -13.66 3.76 -14.68
CA ASN A 18 -12.42 3.05 -15.01
C ASN A 18 -11.58 2.76 -13.76
N ASP A 19 -11.42 3.75 -12.87
CA ASP A 19 -10.71 3.56 -11.60
C ASP A 19 -11.36 2.47 -10.73
N LYS A 20 -12.70 2.43 -10.70
CA LYS A 20 -13.47 1.42 -9.96
C LYS A 20 -13.28 0.03 -10.54
N GLU A 21 -13.28 -0.10 -11.87
CA GLU A 21 -13.04 -1.37 -12.56
C GLU A 21 -11.62 -1.91 -12.31
N VAL A 22 -10.61 -1.06 -12.40
CA VAL A 22 -9.23 -1.46 -12.12
C VAL A 22 -9.06 -1.85 -10.65
N ALA A 23 -9.63 -1.08 -9.72
CA ALA A 23 -9.64 -1.45 -8.30
C ALA A 23 -10.32 -2.80 -8.06
N LYS A 24 -11.45 -3.07 -8.73
CA LYS A 24 -12.15 -4.36 -8.65
C LYS A 24 -11.25 -5.50 -9.12
N LYS A 25 -10.59 -5.38 -10.28
CA LYS A 25 -9.66 -6.39 -10.80
C LYS A 25 -8.54 -6.72 -9.80
N ILE A 26 -7.96 -5.68 -9.18
CA ILE A 26 -6.91 -5.85 -8.18
C ILE A 26 -7.45 -6.57 -6.94
N LEU A 27 -8.60 -6.14 -6.41
CA LEU A 27 -9.21 -6.78 -5.23
C LEU A 27 -9.59 -8.25 -5.49
N THR A 28 -10.14 -8.56 -6.67
CA THR A 28 -10.40 -9.93 -7.10
C THR A 28 -9.12 -10.77 -7.13
N HIS A 29 -8.03 -10.23 -7.68
CA HIS A 29 -6.75 -10.93 -7.67
C HIS A 29 -6.21 -11.18 -6.25
N LEU A 30 -6.43 -10.22 -5.35
CA LEU A 30 -6.07 -10.35 -3.94
C LEU A 30 -7.06 -11.20 -3.13
N THR A 31 -8.09 -11.77 -3.75
CA THR A 31 -9.15 -12.53 -3.07
C THR A 31 -9.72 -11.76 -1.88
N VAL A 32 -10.02 -10.48 -2.10
CA VAL A 32 -10.69 -9.60 -1.14
C VAL A 32 -12.03 -9.20 -1.75
N ASP A 33 -13.11 -9.76 -1.22
CA ASP A 33 -14.48 -9.48 -1.66
C ASP A 33 -15.19 -8.64 -0.60
N CYS A 34 -15.42 -7.37 -0.90
CA CYS A 34 -16.09 -6.42 -0.03
C CYS A 34 -16.59 -5.20 -0.83
N GLY A 35 -17.51 -4.44 -0.24
CA GLY A 35 -17.88 -3.14 -0.77
C GLY A 35 -16.71 -2.15 -0.67
N PHE A 36 -16.56 -1.29 -1.68
CA PHE A 36 -15.50 -0.30 -1.71
C PHE A 36 -15.84 0.95 -2.51
N THR A 37 -15.11 2.03 -2.21
CA THR A 37 -15.14 3.29 -2.94
C THR A 37 -13.74 3.72 -3.36
N THR A 38 -13.66 4.48 -4.45
CA THR A 38 -12.41 4.91 -5.08
C THR A 38 -12.36 6.42 -5.27
N SER A 39 -11.21 7.03 -5.01
CA SER A 39 -10.95 8.44 -5.32
C SER A 39 -9.46 8.67 -5.61
N ARG A 40 -9.13 9.51 -6.59
CA ARG A 40 -7.72 9.89 -6.85
C ARG A 40 -7.29 11.01 -5.91
N LEU A 41 -6.04 10.94 -5.44
CA LEU A 41 -5.45 11.95 -4.57
C LEU A 41 -4.74 13.04 -5.39
N GLY A 42 -5.14 14.30 -5.18
CA GLY A 42 -4.58 15.48 -5.84
C GLY A 42 -5.34 15.92 -7.09
N ILE A 43 -4.92 17.04 -7.66
CA ILE A 43 -5.54 17.68 -8.83
C ILE A 43 -5.17 16.93 -10.11
N PHE A 44 -6.15 16.72 -10.99
CA PHE A 44 -5.94 16.09 -12.29
C PHE A 44 -5.07 16.97 -13.18
N ASP A 45 -4.02 16.38 -13.74
CA ASP A 45 -3.05 17.07 -14.57
C ASP A 45 -2.53 16.10 -15.63
N LYS A 46 -2.84 16.41 -16.90
CA LYS A 46 -2.43 15.59 -18.06
C LYS A 46 -0.94 15.64 -18.33
N SER A 47 -0.24 16.70 -17.88
CA SER A 47 1.21 16.86 -18.09
C SER A 47 2.04 16.06 -17.09
N ARG A 48 1.39 15.46 -16.09
CA ARG A 48 2.08 14.76 -15.01
C ARG A 48 2.69 13.45 -15.51
N SER A 49 4.00 13.30 -15.32
CA SER A 49 4.75 12.09 -15.68
C SER A 49 4.33 10.82 -14.92
N ARG A 50 3.69 10.96 -13.75
CA ARG A 50 3.27 9.83 -12.91
C ARG A 50 1.78 9.91 -12.59
N PRO A 51 1.04 8.80 -12.68
CA PRO A 51 -0.37 8.79 -12.35
C PRO A 51 -0.58 9.11 -10.86
N ARG A 52 -1.69 9.78 -10.55
CA ARG A 52 -2.07 10.09 -9.17
C ARG A 52 -2.35 8.83 -8.38
N PRO A 53 -2.02 8.80 -7.09
CA PRO A 53 -2.42 7.68 -6.24
C PRO A 53 -3.94 7.52 -6.22
N LEU A 54 -4.40 6.27 -6.24
CA LEU A 54 -5.80 5.91 -6.05
C LEU A 54 -6.01 5.56 -4.57
N ARG A 55 -6.83 6.34 -3.87
CA ARG A 55 -7.35 6.01 -2.55
C ARG A 55 -8.50 5.03 -2.71
N LEU A 56 -8.42 3.94 -1.96
CA LEU A 56 -9.42 2.89 -1.89
C LEU A 56 -9.91 2.83 -0.44
N THR A 57 -11.22 2.92 -0.24
CA THR A 57 -11.86 2.76 1.08
C THR A 57 -12.69 1.49 1.02
N LEU A 58 -12.40 0.54 1.92
CA LEU A 58 -13.06 -0.76 2.00
C LEU A 58 -14.05 -0.80 3.17
N GLU A 59 -15.13 -1.56 3.04
CA GLU A 59 -16.11 -1.82 4.08
C GLU A 59 -15.58 -2.86 5.08
N GLY A 60 -14.64 -2.45 5.92
CA GLY A 60 -14.15 -3.26 7.04
C GLY A 60 -12.63 -3.28 7.17
N GLU A 61 -12.16 -3.23 8.41
CA GLU A 61 -10.74 -3.21 8.73
C GLU A 61 -10.02 -4.50 8.30
N GLN A 62 -10.67 -5.65 8.46
CA GLN A 62 -10.12 -6.95 8.07
C GLN A 62 -9.77 -7.00 6.58
N HIS A 63 -10.65 -6.49 5.71
CA HIS A 63 -10.42 -6.42 4.27
C HIS A 63 -9.21 -5.53 3.93
N VAL A 64 -9.01 -4.44 4.67
CA VAL A 64 -7.84 -3.57 4.51
C VAL A 64 -6.56 -4.33 4.87
N HIS A 65 -6.54 -5.01 6.02
CA HIS A 65 -5.37 -5.81 6.44
C HIS A 65 -5.05 -6.93 5.46
N ASP A 66 -6.07 -7.64 4.97
CA ASP A 66 -5.89 -8.71 4.00
C ASP A 66 -5.39 -8.19 2.65
N ALA A 67 -5.94 -7.09 2.15
CA ALA A 67 -5.45 -6.43 0.95
C ALA A 67 -3.99 -6.00 1.09
N LEU A 68 -3.62 -5.38 2.22
CA LEU A 68 -2.25 -4.95 2.48
C LEU A 68 -1.27 -6.12 2.61
N ARG A 69 -1.67 -7.20 3.29
CA ARG A 69 -0.84 -8.41 3.47
C ARG A 69 -0.58 -9.11 2.14
N LYS A 70 -1.61 -9.21 1.29
CA LYS A 70 -1.53 -9.89 -0.01
C LYS A 70 -0.95 -8.99 -1.10
N ALA A 71 -0.94 -7.66 -0.95
CA ALA A 71 -0.42 -6.72 -1.94
C ALA A 71 0.99 -7.03 -2.47
N LYS A 72 1.84 -7.69 -1.66
CA LYS A 72 3.16 -8.15 -2.09
C LYS A 72 3.13 -9.13 -3.28
N THR A 73 2.03 -9.85 -3.49
CA THR A 73 1.89 -10.81 -4.60
C THR A 73 1.59 -10.13 -5.93
N LEU A 74 1.23 -8.84 -5.94
CA LEU A 74 0.95 -8.10 -7.18
C LEU A 74 2.15 -8.09 -8.12
N GLY A 75 3.36 -7.99 -7.58
CA GLY A 75 4.59 -8.03 -8.37
C GLY A 75 4.83 -9.33 -9.12
N ASN A 76 4.10 -10.41 -8.79
CA ASN A 76 4.23 -11.71 -9.45
C ASN A 76 3.42 -11.80 -10.75
N LYS A 77 2.56 -10.81 -11.04
CA LYS A 77 1.78 -10.74 -12.28
C LYS A 77 2.26 -9.57 -13.12
N ASP A 78 2.54 -9.82 -14.40
CA ASP A 78 2.97 -8.78 -15.33
C ASP A 78 1.94 -7.65 -15.48
N GLU A 79 0.64 -7.96 -15.43
CA GLU A 79 -0.45 -6.97 -15.49
C GLU A 79 -0.38 -5.94 -14.35
N PHE A 80 0.12 -6.32 -13.18
CA PHE A 80 0.21 -5.45 -12.00
C PHE A 80 1.64 -5.02 -11.69
N LYS A 81 2.55 -5.21 -12.65
CA LYS A 81 3.95 -4.84 -12.50
C LYS A 81 4.07 -3.33 -12.34
N GLY A 82 4.51 -2.90 -11.16
CA GLY A 82 4.61 -1.48 -10.78
C GLY A 82 3.46 -0.97 -9.91
N VAL A 83 2.36 -1.73 -9.77
CA VAL A 83 1.28 -1.41 -8.85
C VAL A 83 1.72 -1.69 -7.42
N ARG A 84 1.48 -0.72 -6.52
CA ARG A 84 1.77 -0.87 -5.08
C ARG A 84 0.58 -0.45 -4.24
N ILE A 85 0.32 -1.19 -3.17
CA ILE A 85 -0.66 -0.83 -2.16
C ILE A 85 0.07 -0.53 -0.86
N SER A 86 -0.28 0.58 -0.23
CA SER A 86 0.15 0.91 1.12
C SER A 86 -1.03 1.44 1.91
N SER A 87 -0.92 1.39 3.23
CA SER A 87 -1.85 2.06 4.12
C SER A 87 -1.80 3.57 3.90
N ASP A 88 -2.92 4.24 4.15
CA ASP A 88 -2.97 5.69 4.26
C ASP A 88 -2.31 6.08 5.59
N ARG A 89 -1.27 6.92 5.53
CA ARG A 89 -0.49 7.30 6.71
C ARG A 89 -0.43 8.81 6.80
N THR A 90 -0.58 9.31 8.00
CA THR A 90 -0.34 10.74 8.25
C THR A 90 1.16 11.07 8.07
N PRO A 91 1.51 12.35 7.83
CA PRO A 91 2.90 12.78 7.78
C PRO A 91 3.69 12.36 9.03
N ARG A 92 3.09 12.50 10.22
CA ARG A 92 3.70 12.11 11.50
C ARG A 92 3.98 10.60 11.57
N GLN A 93 3.03 9.76 11.15
CA GLN A 93 3.23 8.31 11.09
C GLN A 93 4.33 7.93 10.10
N THR A 94 4.42 8.64 8.96
CA THR A 94 5.45 8.42 7.95
C THR A 94 6.84 8.79 8.47
N GLN A 95 6.97 9.96 9.10
CA GLN A 95 8.22 10.41 9.72
C GLN A 95 8.68 9.44 10.81
N TYR A 96 7.77 9.03 11.69
CA TYR A 96 8.08 8.06 12.74
C TYR A 96 8.54 6.72 12.16
N PHE A 97 7.84 6.19 11.15
CA PHE A 97 8.26 4.96 10.48
C PHE A 97 9.64 5.08 9.82
N ASN A 98 9.95 6.22 9.19
CA ASN A 98 11.25 6.47 8.58
C ASN A 98 12.37 6.54 9.65
N GLN A 99 12.09 7.15 10.80
CA GLN A 99 13.01 7.18 11.94
C GLN A 99 13.31 5.75 12.43
N VAL A 100 12.27 4.96 12.70
CA VAL A 100 12.41 3.56 13.14
C VAL A 100 13.15 2.72 12.10
N ARG A 101 12.90 2.96 10.80
CA ARG A 101 13.61 2.30 9.71
C ARG A 101 15.09 2.68 9.66
N LYS A 102 15.42 3.95 9.86
CA LYS A 102 16.81 4.42 9.94
C LYS A 102 17.53 3.76 11.10
N GLU A 103 16.93 3.79 12.29
CA GLU A 103 17.49 3.14 13.49
C GLU A 103 17.74 1.64 13.27
N LEU A 104 16.83 0.92 12.61
CA LEU A 104 17.03 -0.49 12.25
C LEU A 104 18.27 -0.68 11.37
N LEU A 105 18.45 0.16 10.35
CA LEU A 105 19.59 0.09 9.44
C LEU A 105 20.90 0.41 10.16
N ASP A 106 20.91 1.43 11.01
CA ASP A 106 22.09 1.84 11.79
C ASP A 106 22.52 0.70 12.75
N ARG A 107 21.55 0.06 13.43
CA ARG A 107 21.82 -1.09 14.32
C ARG A 107 22.33 -2.31 13.56
N LYS A 108 21.75 -2.60 12.39
CA LYS A 108 22.26 -3.67 11.51
C LYS A 108 23.68 -3.40 11.02
N ALA A 109 23.99 -2.14 10.68
CA ALA A 109 25.34 -1.73 10.29
C ALA A 109 26.35 -1.83 11.46
N ALA A 110 25.88 -1.62 12.69
CA ALA A 110 26.68 -1.82 13.91
C ALA A 110 26.86 -3.30 14.30
N GLY A 111 26.34 -4.24 13.51
CA GLY A 111 26.52 -5.68 13.72
C GLY A 111 25.39 -6.38 14.47
N GLU A 112 24.30 -5.68 14.82
CA GLU A 112 23.13 -6.36 15.38
C GLU A 112 22.42 -7.20 14.30
N THR A 113 22.43 -8.52 14.49
CA THR A 113 21.64 -9.47 13.71
C THR A 113 20.28 -9.72 14.38
N ASP A 114 19.37 -10.37 13.66
CA ASP A 114 18.11 -10.87 14.23
C ASP A 114 17.12 -9.80 14.73
N ILE A 115 17.23 -8.55 14.26
CA ILE A 115 16.26 -7.49 14.52
C ILE A 115 15.36 -7.20 13.32
N ILE A 116 14.07 -6.99 13.59
CA ILE A 116 13.05 -6.66 12.59
C ILE A 116 12.13 -5.55 13.10
N ILE A 117 11.47 -4.85 12.18
CA ILE A 117 10.34 -3.99 12.53
C ILE A 117 9.08 -4.83 12.58
N ARG A 118 8.42 -4.87 13.74
CA ARG A 118 7.08 -5.44 13.92
C ARG A 118 6.11 -4.32 14.33
N HIS A 119 4.88 -4.38 13.83
CA HIS A 119 3.82 -3.48 14.26
C HIS A 119 3.10 -4.12 15.45
N THR A 120 3.14 -3.46 16.60
CA THR A 120 2.44 -3.90 17.82
C THR A 120 1.42 -2.84 18.18
N GLY A 121 0.12 -3.17 18.15
CA GLY A 121 -0.96 -2.19 18.33
C GLY A 121 -0.92 -1.07 17.27
N GLY A 122 -0.56 -1.40 16.02
CA GLY A 122 -0.43 -0.42 14.93
C GLY A 122 0.83 0.45 14.98
N VAL A 123 1.66 0.35 16.02
CA VAL A 123 2.89 1.15 16.16
C VAL A 123 4.12 0.33 15.72
N PRO A 124 4.94 0.82 14.77
CA PRO A 124 6.16 0.13 14.37
C PRO A 124 7.21 0.18 15.49
N LYS A 125 7.76 -0.98 15.84
CA LYS A 125 8.83 -1.13 16.85
C LYS A 125 9.91 -2.08 16.34
N ILE A 126 11.16 -1.82 16.68
CA ILE A 126 12.25 -2.78 16.45
C ILE A 126 12.21 -3.82 17.56
N ILE A 127 12.16 -5.09 17.17
CA ILE A 127 12.17 -6.22 18.09
C ILE A 127 13.24 -7.22 17.65
N LYS A 128 13.71 -8.04 18.58
CA LYS A 128 14.52 -9.22 18.27
C LYS A 128 13.61 -10.37 17.82
N LEU A 129 14.05 -11.12 16.81
CA LEU A 129 13.49 -12.41 16.45
C LEU A 129 13.75 -13.36 17.61
N GLN A 130 12.71 -13.69 18.37
CA GLN A 130 12.78 -14.80 19.32
C GLN A 130 12.68 -16.11 18.51
N ASN A 131 13.73 -16.92 18.57
CA ASN A 131 13.69 -18.31 18.12
C ASN A 131 12.78 -19.09 19.10
N ASN A 132 11.48 -19.09 18.86
CA ASN A 132 10.62 -20.07 19.51
C ASN A 132 10.79 -21.40 18.76
N LEU A 133 11.86 -22.13 19.09
CA LEU A 133 11.89 -23.58 18.95
C LEU A 133 10.93 -24.14 20.00
N ASN A 134 9.73 -24.50 19.57
CA ASN A 134 8.89 -25.50 20.23
C ASN A 134 8.65 -26.62 19.23
#